data_AF-A0A9P5T2W5-F1
#
_entry.id   AF-A0A9P5T2W5-F1
#
_cell.length_a   1.000
_cell.length_b   1.000
_cell.length_c   1.000
_cell.angle_alpha   90.00
_cell.angle_beta   90.00
_cell.angle_gamma   90.00
#
_symmetry.space_group_name_H-M   'P 1'
#
loop_
_entity.id
_entity.type
_entity.pdbx_description
1 polymer ?
#
loop_
_entity_poly.entity_id
_entity_poly.type
_entity_poly.pdbx_seq_one_letter_code
_entity_poly.pdbx_strand_id
1 'polypeptide(L)'
;MRVSILTDQNEIHTIEVDSQMELENIKALLEADCQIPADEQVLFYNNVELRDPKSTLEANNVRQDDILTLHRRSKKQRTQISTIGPGARAGSGSGTGPSVRPGQISQGGGNPHDAEQIRQHVLSNPNMLRQLRETQPELAAAAESDPNRFHELIRELDVQRRSAEMARLQEIEQLNADPFDLESQRRIEEAIRLENVAANMEAAMEYNPESFGRVTMLYIDAEVNGRPVKAFVDSGAQATIMSPECAEACGIMRLVDTRFAGIARGVGVAKILGRVHSAQIRVGKDLYLACSFTIMEGKGVDLLFGLDMLKRHQACIDLKKDCLVINGTEIRFLSEHELPTSAKENQELTPEEMASIGKTADPQASSSSSSSSSSAPAAPTAPAASAASATSATAAAVPAPAPAAPTTNSTTPPSASSQPATAPSGTSTYPEDHIQSLMALGASRSQVIAALDAANGDPDFAASFLV
;
A
#
# COMPACT_ATOMS: atom_id res chain seq x y z
N MET A 1 36.63 -11.11 -23.49
CA MET A 1 35.56 -11.82 -22.78
C MET A 1 34.45 -10.86 -22.41
N ARG A 2 33.21 -11.34 -22.37
CA ARG A 2 32.06 -10.61 -21.84
C ARG A 2 31.93 -10.91 -20.34
N VAL A 3 31.58 -9.90 -19.55
CA VAL A 3 31.31 -10.01 -18.11
C VAL A 3 30.04 -9.22 -17.79
N SER A 4 29.19 -9.76 -16.93
CA SER A 4 28.02 -9.07 -16.40
C SER A 4 28.32 -8.51 -15.02
N ILE A 5 27.85 -7.30 -14.71
CA ILE A 5 28.18 -6.60 -13.47
C ILE A 5 26.88 -6.11 -12.82
N LEU A 6 26.57 -6.69 -11.66
CA LEU A 6 25.41 -6.39 -10.84
C LEU A 6 25.76 -5.26 -9.86
N THR A 7 25.07 -4.13 -9.92
CA THR A 7 25.25 -3.01 -8.98
C THR A 7 24.49 -3.23 -7.68
N ASP A 8 24.81 -2.43 -6.65
CA ASP A 8 24.04 -2.34 -5.40
C ASP A 8 22.62 -1.76 -5.59
N GLN A 9 22.33 -1.16 -6.76
CA GLN A 9 20.99 -0.76 -7.20
C GLN A 9 20.27 -1.86 -8.01
N ASN A 10 20.85 -3.07 -8.04
CA ASN A 10 20.32 -4.26 -8.69
C ASN A 10 20.25 -4.18 -10.24
N GLU A 11 20.95 -3.21 -10.85
CA GLU A 11 21.10 -3.04 -12.29
C GLU A 11 22.22 -3.94 -12.83
N ILE A 12 22.10 -4.42 -14.08
CA ILE A 12 23.08 -5.34 -14.70
C ILE A 12 23.70 -4.68 -15.92
N HIS A 13 24.97 -4.31 -15.82
CA HIS A 13 25.78 -3.79 -16.92
C HIS A 13 26.57 -4.93 -17.56
N THR A 14 26.51 -5.05 -18.89
CA THR A 14 27.43 -5.92 -19.65
C THR A 14 28.64 -5.10 -20.08
N ILE A 15 29.86 -5.58 -19.81
CA ILE A 15 31.08 -5.03 -20.39
C ILE A 15 31.85 -6.10 -21.18
N GLU A 16 32.57 -5.66 -22.22
CA GLU A 16 33.53 -6.49 -22.97
C GLU A 16 34.96 -6.06 -22.65
N VAL A 17 35.73 -6.96 -22.06
CA VAL A 17 37.07 -6.71 -21.49
C VAL A 17 38.02 -7.86 -21.82
N ASP A 18 39.34 -7.65 -21.78
CA ASP A 18 40.29 -8.76 -21.94
C ASP A 18 40.39 -9.60 -20.65
N SER A 19 40.55 -10.92 -20.79
CA SER A 19 40.86 -11.83 -19.68
C SER A 19 42.16 -11.47 -18.94
N GLN A 20 43.11 -10.87 -19.65
CA GLN A 20 44.39 -10.39 -19.12
C GLN A 20 44.34 -8.92 -18.68
N MET A 21 43.17 -8.27 -18.69
CA MET A 21 43.03 -6.91 -18.18
C MET A 21 43.16 -6.88 -16.65
N GLU A 22 44.04 -6.00 -16.14
CA GLU A 22 44.20 -5.74 -14.71
C GLU A 22 42.95 -5.05 -14.12
N LEU A 23 42.61 -5.40 -12.87
CA LEU A 23 41.45 -4.90 -12.13
C LEU A 23 41.36 -3.36 -12.08
N GLU A 24 42.49 -2.66 -12.02
CA GLU A 24 42.55 -1.19 -12.05
C GLU A 24 41.91 -0.59 -13.32
N ASN A 25 42.16 -1.18 -14.50
CA ASN A 25 41.58 -0.74 -15.76
C ASN A 25 40.08 -1.04 -15.85
N ILE A 26 39.64 -2.16 -15.26
CA ILE A 26 38.22 -2.54 -15.21
C ILE A 26 37.44 -1.57 -14.32
N LYS A 27 38.01 -1.13 -13.20
CA LYS A 27 37.39 -0.08 -12.37
C LYS A 27 37.29 1.26 -13.10
N ALA A 28 38.31 1.63 -13.89
CA ALA A 28 38.26 2.84 -14.70
C ALA A 28 37.17 2.79 -15.81
N LEU A 29 36.93 1.63 -16.42
CA LEU A 29 35.80 1.43 -17.34
C LEU A 29 34.45 1.55 -16.62
N LEU A 30 34.32 0.92 -15.45
CA LEU A 30 33.11 1.00 -14.62
C LEU A 30 32.81 2.40 -14.06
N GLU A 31 33.83 3.25 -13.92
CA GLU A 31 33.62 4.66 -13.54
C GLU A 31 32.93 5.45 -14.66
N ALA A 32 33.22 5.11 -15.93
CA ALA A 32 32.54 5.70 -17.08
C ALA A 32 31.11 5.15 -17.26
N ASP A 33 30.92 3.83 -17.13
CA ASP A 33 29.63 3.17 -17.42
C ASP A 33 28.63 3.24 -16.25
N CYS A 34 29.07 3.07 -15.00
CA CYS A 34 28.22 3.04 -13.81
C CYS A 34 28.27 4.34 -12.97
N GLN A 35 29.08 5.33 -13.36
CA GLN A 35 29.20 6.64 -12.68
C GLN A 35 29.63 6.57 -11.19
N ILE A 36 30.23 5.45 -10.75
CA ILE A 36 30.79 5.27 -9.41
C ILE A 36 32.31 5.44 -9.49
N PRO A 37 32.93 6.39 -8.76
CA PRO A 37 34.39 6.58 -8.78
C PRO A 37 35.15 5.31 -8.41
N ALA A 38 36.24 4.97 -9.11
CA ALA A 38 37.04 3.75 -8.89
C ALA A 38 37.50 3.59 -7.43
N ASP A 39 37.73 4.71 -6.76
CA ASP A 39 38.01 4.89 -5.32
C ASP A 39 36.93 4.28 -4.39
N GLU A 40 35.66 4.29 -4.83
CA GLU A 40 34.48 3.82 -4.11
C GLU A 40 34.00 2.45 -4.62
N GLN A 41 34.57 1.91 -5.70
CA GLN A 41 34.19 0.60 -6.25
C GLN A 41 34.82 -0.56 -5.48
N VAL A 42 33.99 -1.46 -4.95
CA VAL A 42 34.42 -2.77 -4.42
C VAL A 42 33.77 -3.88 -5.24
N LEU A 43 34.61 -4.66 -5.92
CA LEU A 43 34.19 -5.76 -6.79
C LEU A 43 34.27 -7.08 -6.05
N PHE A 44 33.25 -7.91 -6.19
CA PHE A 44 33.17 -9.26 -5.65
C PHE A 44 32.96 -10.29 -6.77
N TYR A 45 33.63 -11.43 -6.67
CA TYR A 45 33.42 -12.61 -7.50
C TYR A 45 33.20 -13.81 -6.58
N ASN A 46 32.06 -14.52 -6.72
CA ASN A 46 31.69 -15.64 -5.84
C ASN A 46 31.84 -15.31 -4.33
N ASN A 47 31.40 -14.11 -3.93
CA ASN A 47 31.53 -13.54 -2.58
C ASN A 47 32.98 -13.28 -2.08
N VAL A 48 33.99 -13.40 -2.94
CA VAL A 48 35.39 -13.02 -2.64
C VAL A 48 35.66 -11.58 -3.13
N GLU A 49 36.18 -10.73 -2.25
CA GLU A 49 36.53 -9.33 -2.57
C GLU A 49 37.80 -9.25 -3.42
N LEU A 50 37.69 -8.67 -4.62
CA LEU A 50 38.82 -8.46 -5.52
C LEU A 50 39.59 -7.21 -5.07
N ARG A 51 40.68 -7.43 -4.32
CA ARG A 51 41.47 -6.35 -3.69
C ARG A 51 42.71 -5.91 -4.47
N ASP A 52 43.39 -6.84 -5.14
CA ASP A 52 44.69 -6.57 -5.76
C ASP A 52 44.52 -5.89 -7.13
N PRO A 53 44.93 -4.61 -7.29
CA PRO A 53 44.62 -3.82 -8.49
C PRO A 53 45.28 -4.37 -9.77
N LYS A 54 46.40 -5.08 -9.62
CA LYS A 54 47.16 -5.71 -10.70
C LYS A 54 46.79 -7.17 -10.97
N SER A 55 45.80 -7.69 -10.27
CA SER A 55 45.30 -9.04 -10.53
C SER A 55 44.42 -9.02 -11.78
N THR A 56 44.61 -9.97 -12.70
CA THR A 56 43.83 -10.10 -13.93
C THR A 56 42.55 -10.87 -13.68
N LEU A 57 41.53 -10.72 -14.55
CA LEU A 57 40.30 -11.51 -14.46
C LEU A 57 40.58 -13.03 -14.47
N GLU A 58 41.48 -13.46 -15.36
CA GLU A 58 41.96 -14.84 -15.45
C GLU A 58 42.58 -15.34 -14.12
N ALA A 59 43.44 -14.52 -13.48
CA ALA A 59 44.06 -14.88 -12.18
C ALA A 59 43.04 -14.99 -11.03
N ASN A 60 41.91 -14.26 -11.11
CA ASN A 60 40.79 -14.38 -10.17
C ASN A 60 39.79 -15.48 -10.55
N ASN A 61 40.10 -16.29 -11.58
CA ASN A 61 39.26 -17.35 -12.16
C ASN A 61 37.95 -16.88 -12.82
N VAL A 62 37.78 -15.57 -13.08
CA VAL A 62 36.58 -15.02 -13.74
C VAL A 62 36.56 -15.47 -15.21
N ARG A 63 35.42 -15.95 -15.68
CA ARG A 63 35.23 -16.52 -17.02
C ARG A 63 34.29 -15.68 -17.89
N GLN A 64 34.27 -16.04 -19.17
CA GLN A 64 33.29 -15.57 -20.14
C GLN A 64 31.86 -15.77 -19.63
N ASP A 65 31.07 -14.69 -19.66
CA ASP A 65 29.67 -14.59 -19.23
C ASP A 65 29.40 -14.75 -17.71
N ASP A 66 30.46 -14.73 -16.87
CA ASP A 66 30.32 -14.66 -15.41
C ASP A 66 29.72 -13.33 -14.91
N ILE A 67 29.23 -13.34 -13.66
CA ILE A 67 28.71 -12.18 -12.94
C ILE A 67 29.71 -11.72 -11.86
N LEU A 68 30.05 -10.43 -11.87
CA LEU A 68 30.68 -9.71 -10.77
C LEU A 68 29.63 -8.87 -10.02
N THR A 69 29.76 -8.73 -8.70
CA THR A 69 28.94 -7.78 -7.92
C THR A 69 29.75 -6.55 -7.59
N LEU A 70 29.21 -5.36 -7.88
CA LEU A 70 29.81 -4.06 -7.59
C LEU A 70 29.07 -3.38 -6.44
N HIS A 71 29.74 -3.23 -5.29
CA HIS A 71 29.23 -2.47 -4.15
C HIS A 71 29.93 -1.12 -4.02
N ARG A 72 29.18 -0.06 -3.70
CA ARG A 72 29.73 1.27 -3.43
C ARG A 72 30.19 1.43 -1.98
N ARG A 73 31.49 1.64 -1.79
CA ARG A 73 32.12 1.93 -0.49
C ARG A 73 31.92 3.40 -0.10
N SER A 74 30.88 3.68 0.67
CA SER A 74 30.66 5.01 1.23
C SER A 74 31.84 5.47 2.12
N LYS A 75 32.33 6.70 1.89
CA LYS A 75 33.40 7.32 2.69
C LYS A 75 32.89 7.85 4.04
N LYS A 76 32.41 6.94 4.91
CA LYS A 76 32.16 7.20 6.34
C LYS A 76 33.06 6.32 7.22
N GLN A 77 33.52 6.89 8.34
CA GLN A 77 34.40 6.26 9.34
C GLN A 77 35.70 5.60 8.82
N ARG A 78 36.68 6.43 8.46
CA ARG A 78 38.08 6.17 8.88
C ARG A 78 38.45 7.12 10.03
N THR A 79 37.91 6.83 11.21
CA THR A 79 38.16 7.61 12.43
C THR A 79 39.66 7.68 12.71
N GLN A 80 40.22 8.89 12.86
CA GLN A 80 41.65 9.07 13.11
C GLN A 80 42.00 8.67 14.54
N ILE A 81 42.49 7.44 14.73
CA ILE A 81 43.20 7.03 15.95
C ILE A 81 44.61 7.61 15.87
N SER A 82 44.74 8.90 16.19
CA SER A 82 46.00 9.62 16.31
C SER A 82 46.34 9.80 17.79
N THR A 83 47.28 8.99 18.29
CA THR A 83 47.79 9.06 19.66
C THR A 83 48.47 10.39 19.94
N ILE A 84 48.13 11.05 21.06
CA ILE A 84 48.79 12.29 21.51
C ILE A 84 49.49 12.06 22.85
N GLY A 85 50.82 12.01 22.82
CA GLY A 85 51.66 12.32 23.97
C GLY A 85 51.86 13.84 24.13
N PRO A 86 52.25 14.34 25.31
CA PRO A 86 52.22 15.77 25.61
C PRO A 86 53.39 16.55 24.99
N GLY A 87 53.10 17.68 24.31
CA GLY A 87 54.13 18.48 23.63
C GLY A 87 53.74 19.92 23.22
N ALA A 88 53.86 20.86 24.17
CA ALA A 88 54.15 22.29 24.01
C ALA A 88 53.57 23.16 22.85
N ARG A 89 52.73 24.12 23.26
CA ARG A 89 52.79 25.58 22.96
C ARG A 89 52.44 26.17 21.56
N ALA A 90 51.46 27.08 21.65
CA ALA A 90 51.42 28.45 21.07
C ALA A 90 51.00 28.66 19.60
N GLY A 91 49.88 29.38 19.45
CA GLY A 91 49.42 30.04 18.22
C GLY A 91 48.18 30.88 18.54
N SER A 92 48.19 32.18 18.27
CA SER A 92 47.08 33.09 18.60
C SER A 92 46.12 33.27 17.43
N GLY A 93 44.81 33.22 17.68
CA GLY A 93 43.77 33.46 16.67
C GLY A 93 42.41 33.70 17.32
N SER A 94 41.81 34.87 17.07
CA SER A 94 40.56 35.32 17.70
C SER A 94 39.31 34.90 16.90
N GLY A 95 38.29 34.39 17.58
CA GLY A 95 37.01 34.01 16.95
C GLY A 95 36.02 33.33 17.89
N THR A 96 35.61 34.00 18.98
CA THR A 96 34.77 33.41 20.04
C THR A 96 33.26 33.46 19.71
N GLY A 97 32.63 32.30 19.63
CA GLY A 97 31.17 32.16 19.57
C GLY A 97 30.71 30.72 19.88
N PRO A 98 30.41 30.37 21.15
CA PRO A 98 30.02 29.01 21.51
C PRO A 98 28.54 28.73 21.19
N SER A 99 28.28 27.99 20.12
CA SER A 99 26.97 27.37 19.89
C SER A 99 26.86 26.11 20.75
N VAL A 100 26.12 26.20 21.86
CA VAL A 100 25.92 25.09 22.79
C VAL A 100 24.72 24.25 22.36
N ARG A 101 24.96 22.97 22.04
CA ARG A 101 23.90 21.98 21.82
C ARG A 101 23.22 21.63 23.15
N PRO A 102 21.87 21.64 23.25
CA PRO A 102 21.18 21.16 24.44
C PRO A 102 21.40 19.64 24.56
N GLY A 103 22.14 19.22 25.59
CA GLY A 103 22.48 17.81 25.83
C GLY A 103 23.79 17.61 26.58
N GLN A 104 24.78 18.51 26.43
CA GLN A 104 26.05 18.45 27.18
C GLN A 104 26.00 19.23 28.50
N ILE A 105 25.11 18.82 29.40
CA ILE A 105 25.33 18.95 30.84
C ILE A 105 25.72 17.55 31.32
N SER A 106 27.02 17.24 31.24
CA SER A 106 27.54 15.90 31.53
C SER A 106 28.95 15.99 32.11
N GLN A 107 29.24 15.14 33.10
CA GLN A 107 30.55 14.98 33.75
C GLN A 107 31.09 16.20 34.54
N GLY A 108 30.25 16.79 35.41
CA GLY A 108 30.69 17.78 36.42
C GLY A 108 30.06 17.66 37.82
N GLY A 109 29.06 16.80 38.00
CA GLY A 109 28.27 16.71 39.25
C GLY A 109 29.01 16.04 40.42
N GLY A 110 29.95 16.77 41.02
CA GLY A 110 30.71 16.35 42.20
C GLY A 110 31.37 17.50 42.96
N ASN A 111 31.80 18.58 42.28
CA ASN A 111 32.35 19.76 42.94
C ASN A 111 31.25 20.82 43.22
N PRO A 112 31.30 21.51 44.37
CA PRO A 112 30.43 22.67 44.62
C PRO A 112 30.73 23.83 43.66
N HIS A 113 31.96 23.92 43.15
CA HIS A 113 32.37 24.96 42.21
C HIS A 113 31.65 24.86 40.86
N ASP A 114 31.24 23.66 40.44
CA ASP A 114 30.60 23.41 39.14
C ASP A 114 29.09 23.70 39.20
N ALA A 115 28.45 23.43 40.34
CA ALA A 115 27.07 23.83 40.58
C ALA A 115 26.90 25.36 40.60
N GLU A 116 27.84 26.10 41.19
CA GLU A 116 27.81 27.57 41.18
C GLU A 116 28.07 28.16 39.78
N GLN A 117 28.93 27.53 38.97
CA GLN A 117 29.08 27.89 37.55
C GLN A 117 27.77 27.66 36.76
N ILE A 118 27.09 26.53 36.99
CA ILE A 118 25.77 26.25 36.39
C ILE A 118 24.75 27.31 36.84
N ARG A 119 24.71 27.67 38.13
CA ARG A 119 23.81 28.72 38.66
C ARG A 119 24.05 30.06 37.99
N GLN A 120 25.31 30.47 37.87
CA GLN A 120 25.70 31.72 37.19
C GLN A 120 25.37 31.67 35.68
N HIS A 121 25.48 30.51 35.03
CA HIS A 121 25.10 30.34 33.62
C HIS A 121 23.57 30.43 33.41
N VAL A 122 22.77 29.86 34.32
CA VAL A 122 21.30 30.02 34.35
C VAL A 122 20.91 31.48 34.55
N LEU A 123 21.49 32.17 35.53
CA LEU A 123 21.21 33.58 35.81
C LEU A 123 21.68 34.53 34.68
N SER A 124 22.75 34.17 33.96
CA SER A 124 23.25 34.94 32.81
C SER A 124 22.40 34.79 31.55
N ASN A 125 21.51 33.80 31.48
CA ASN A 125 20.73 33.48 30.28
C ASN A 125 19.22 33.49 30.57
N PRO A 126 18.53 34.63 30.35
CA PRO A 126 17.13 34.81 30.78
C PRO A 126 16.15 33.84 30.10
N ASN A 127 16.47 33.33 28.91
CA ASN A 127 15.66 32.33 28.22
C ASN A 127 15.71 30.97 28.95
N MET A 128 16.90 30.60 29.44
CA MET A 128 17.10 29.35 30.18
C MET A 128 16.49 29.43 31.59
N LEU A 129 16.60 30.59 32.26
CA LEU A 129 15.92 30.87 33.52
C LEU A 129 14.38 30.77 33.37
N ARG A 130 13.82 31.28 32.26
CA ARG A 130 12.39 31.15 31.95
C ARG A 130 11.98 29.69 31.76
N GLN A 131 12.73 28.92 30.96
CA GLN A 131 12.47 27.50 30.75
C GLN A 131 12.54 26.70 32.07
N LEU A 132 13.51 27.00 32.94
CA LEU A 132 13.56 26.43 34.30
C LEU A 132 12.32 26.81 35.14
N ARG A 133 11.83 28.06 35.03
CA ARG A 133 10.63 28.50 35.77
C ARG A 133 9.35 27.81 35.30
N GLU A 134 9.28 27.45 34.02
CA GLU A 134 8.16 26.72 33.41
C GLU A 134 8.22 25.20 33.68
N THR A 135 9.42 24.60 33.81
CA THR A 135 9.60 23.15 33.99
C THR A 135 9.87 22.69 35.43
N GLN A 136 10.61 23.47 36.23
CA GLN A 136 11.05 23.10 37.58
C GLN A 136 11.16 24.33 38.50
N PRO A 137 10.02 24.91 38.94
CA PRO A 137 9.97 26.23 39.56
C PRO A 137 10.73 26.35 40.89
N GLU A 138 10.86 25.28 41.69
CA GLU A 138 11.68 25.30 42.91
C GLU A 138 13.17 25.52 42.60
N LEU A 139 13.68 24.86 41.55
CA LEU A 139 15.07 25.00 41.11
C LEU A 139 15.34 26.39 40.54
N ALA A 140 14.37 26.97 39.82
CA ALA A 140 14.44 28.35 39.34
C ALA A 140 14.47 29.37 40.52
N ALA A 141 13.61 29.18 41.52
CA ALA A 141 13.57 30.04 42.70
C ALA A 141 14.86 29.93 43.54
N ALA A 142 15.40 28.72 43.71
CA ALA A 142 16.67 28.50 44.39
C ALA A 142 17.83 29.17 43.64
N ALA A 143 17.86 29.11 42.30
CA ALA A 143 18.90 29.79 41.51
C ALA A 143 18.95 31.30 41.78
N GLU A 144 17.79 31.94 41.88
CA GLU A 144 17.63 33.37 42.17
C GLU A 144 17.91 33.74 43.63
N SER A 145 17.52 32.91 44.60
CA SER A 145 17.45 33.31 46.02
C SER A 145 18.42 32.61 46.99
N ASP A 146 18.83 31.37 46.74
CA ASP A 146 19.69 30.60 47.66
C ASP A 146 20.67 29.66 46.90
N PRO A 147 21.95 30.05 46.77
CA PRO A 147 22.97 29.24 46.13
C PRO A 147 23.18 27.85 46.76
N ASN A 148 22.96 27.71 48.07
CA ASN A 148 23.16 26.43 48.77
C ASN A 148 22.00 25.49 48.45
N ARG A 149 20.76 25.97 48.52
CA ARG A 149 19.58 25.19 48.14
C ARG A 149 19.62 24.79 46.66
N PHE A 150 20.15 25.64 45.79
CA PHE A 150 20.37 25.30 44.39
C PHE A 150 21.40 24.17 44.23
N HIS A 151 22.52 24.19 44.97
CA HIS A 151 23.50 23.11 44.95
C HIS A 151 22.92 21.77 45.43
N GLU A 152 22.11 21.78 46.49
CA GLU A 152 21.39 20.57 46.96
C GLU A 152 20.47 19.99 45.88
N LEU A 153 19.61 20.82 45.29
CA LEU A 153 18.62 20.39 44.29
C LEU A 153 19.29 19.87 43.00
N ILE A 154 20.35 20.52 42.52
CA ILE A 154 21.14 20.02 41.38
C ILE A 154 21.76 18.66 41.71
N ARG A 155 22.34 18.51 42.91
CA ARG A 155 22.95 17.23 43.34
C ARG A 155 21.92 16.11 43.48
N GLU A 156 20.74 16.41 43.98
CA GLU A 156 19.64 15.44 44.08
C GLU A 156 19.16 15.01 42.68
N LEU A 157 18.93 15.97 41.78
CA LEU A 157 18.52 15.71 40.38
C LEU A 157 19.56 14.85 39.65
N ASP A 158 20.85 15.14 39.83
CA ASP A 158 21.96 14.35 39.26
C ASP A 158 22.00 12.91 39.80
N VAL A 159 21.69 12.71 41.09
CA VAL A 159 21.64 11.38 41.71
C VAL A 159 20.41 10.60 41.23
N GLN A 160 19.23 11.23 41.18
CA GLN A 160 17.99 10.62 40.66
C GLN A 160 18.14 10.24 39.18
N ARG A 161 18.78 11.11 38.38
CA ARG A 161 19.07 10.81 36.97
C ARG A 161 20.02 9.62 36.82
N ARG A 162 21.14 9.59 37.56
CA ARG A 162 22.10 8.49 37.48
C ARG A 162 21.52 7.18 38.02
N SER A 163 20.65 7.19 39.03
CA SER A 163 20.00 5.97 39.51
C SER A 163 18.97 5.43 38.51
N ALA A 164 18.21 6.29 37.84
CA ALA A 164 17.32 5.90 36.75
C ALA A 164 18.09 5.35 35.53
N GLU A 165 19.18 6.00 35.13
CA GLU A 165 20.07 5.52 34.06
C GLU A 165 20.71 4.17 34.42
N MET A 166 21.18 3.97 35.65
CA MET A 166 21.71 2.67 36.12
C MET A 166 20.64 1.58 36.23
N ALA A 167 19.43 1.89 36.71
CA ALA A 167 18.34 0.92 36.81
C ALA A 167 17.94 0.39 35.42
N ARG A 168 17.81 1.29 34.43
CA ARG A 168 17.54 0.91 33.03
C ARG A 168 18.66 0.06 32.43
N LEU A 169 19.91 0.37 32.73
CA LEU A 169 21.05 -0.45 32.29
C LEU A 169 21.04 -1.84 32.93
N GLN A 170 20.72 -1.95 34.22
CA GLN A 170 20.60 -3.25 34.93
C GLN A 170 19.40 -4.08 34.45
N GLU A 171 18.31 -3.45 34.02
CA GLU A 171 17.17 -4.13 33.40
C GLU A 171 17.55 -4.70 32.02
N ILE A 172 18.22 -3.91 31.19
CA ILE A 172 18.78 -4.36 29.90
C ILE A 172 19.82 -5.48 30.12
N GLU A 173 20.69 -5.36 31.10
CA GLU A 173 21.70 -6.38 31.42
C GLU A 173 21.06 -7.70 31.89
N GLN A 174 20.00 -7.64 32.71
CA GLN A 174 19.22 -8.82 33.11
C GLN A 174 18.51 -9.50 31.93
N LEU A 175 17.89 -8.73 31.03
CA LEU A 175 17.25 -9.26 29.80
C LEU A 175 18.26 -9.91 28.84
N ASN A 176 19.55 -9.53 28.92
CA ASN A 176 20.65 -10.16 28.16
C ASN A 176 21.39 -11.26 28.93
N ALA A 177 21.13 -11.45 30.23
CA ALA A 177 21.90 -12.35 31.09
C ALA A 177 21.60 -13.85 30.86
N ASP A 178 20.38 -14.18 30.43
CA ASP A 178 20.03 -15.52 29.94
C ASP A 178 19.52 -15.45 28.48
N PRO A 179 20.40 -15.71 27.49
CA PRO A 179 20.01 -15.74 26.08
C PRO A 179 18.98 -16.82 25.71
N PHE A 180 18.58 -17.71 26.62
CA PHE A 180 17.60 -18.78 26.38
C PHE A 180 16.25 -18.54 27.08
N ASP A 181 16.06 -17.45 27.84
CA ASP A 181 14.75 -17.10 28.39
C ASP A 181 13.81 -16.57 27.31
N LEU A 182 12.68 -17.26 27.13
CA LEU A 182 11.65 -16.93 26.15
C LEU A 182 10.88 -15.64 26.49
N GLU A 183 10.75 -15.26 27.76
CA GLU A 183 10.14 -13.96 28.09
C GLU A 183 11.08 -12.80 27.76
N SER A 184 12.36 -12.91 28.10
CA SER A 184 13.37 -11.89 27.80
C SER A 184 13.58 -11.74 26.29
N GLN A 185 13.68 -12.84 25.53
CA GLN A 185 13.70 -12.79 24.06
C GLN A 185 12.48 -12.07 23.49
N ARG A 186 11.26 -12.36 23.98
CA ARG A 186 10.02 -11.72 23.50
C ARG A 186 9.97 -10.22 23.84
N ARG A 187 10.44 -9.81 25.03
CA ARG A 187 10.55 -8.39 25.41
C ARG A 187 11.55 -7.64 24.52
N ILE A 188 12.67 -8.29 24.18
CA ILE A 188 13.68 -7.75 23.26
C ILE A 188 13.11 -7.62 21.83
N GLU A 189 12.41 -8.65 21.33
CA GLU A 189 11.73 -8.61 20.03
C GLU A 189 10.69 -7.49 19.96
N GLU A 190 9.85 -7.35 20.99
CA GLU A 190 8.82 -6.30 21.06
C GLU A 190 9.43 -4.90 21.15
N ALA A 191 10.52 -4.72 21.92
CA ALA A 191 11.26 -3.46 21.98
C ALA A 191 11.89 -3.09 20.63
N ILE A 192 12.57 -4.03 19.96
CA ILE A 192 13.16 -3.84 18.62
C ILE A 192 12.06 -3.54 17.58
N ARG A 193 10.91 -4.20 17.67
CA ARG A 193 9.76 -3.94 16.79
C ARG A 193 9.21 -2.53 17.00
N LEU A 194 9.07 -2.07 18.25
CA LEU A 194 8.61 -0.72 18.57
C LEU A 194 9.61 0.34 18.12
N GLU A 195 10.92 0.10 18.29
CA GLU A 195 12.00 0.98 17.81
C GLU A 195 11.99 1.09 16.27
N ASN A 196 11.89 -0.04 15.56
CA ASN A 196 11.78 -0.05 14.10
C ASN A 196 10.51 0.66 13.59
N VAL A 197 9.37 0.49 14.26
CA VAL A 197 8.12 1.19 13.93
C VAL A 197 8.25 2.70 14.19
N ALA A 198 8.88 3.10 15.30
CA ALA A 198 9.12 4.50 15.62
C ALA A 198 10.08 5.15 14.62
N ALA A 199 11.20 4.51 14.28
CA ALA A 199 12.15 5.00 13.28
C ALA A 199 11.53 5.10 11.88
N ASN A 200 10.69 4.14 11.48
CA ASN A 200 9.93 4.21 10.23
C ASN A 200 8.89 5.34 10.25
N MET A 201 8.24 5.60 11.40
CA MET A 201 7.32 6.71 11.55
C MET A 201 8.04 8.07 11.51
N GLU A 202 9.20 8.20 12.16
CA GLU A 202 10.04 9.41 12.12
C GLU A 202 10.55 9.68 10.71
N ALA A 203 11.04 8.66 10.00
CA ALA A 203 11.41 8.77 8.59
C ALA A 203 10.21 9.14 7.70
N ALA A 204 9.03 8.57 7.94
CA ALA A 204 7.82 8.96 7.21
C ALA A 204 7.47 10.44 7.49
N MET A 205 7.65 10.95 8.70
CA MET A 205 7.42 12.37 9.04
C MET A 205 8.47 13.31 8.42
N GLU A 206 9.74 12.89 8.33
CA GLU A 206 10.83 13.67 7.73
C GLU A 206 10.71 13.73 6.19
N TYR A 207 10.50 12.60 5.53
CA TYR A 207 10.54 12.49 4.06
C TYR A 207 9.17 12.53 3.38
N ASN A 208 8.10 12.05 4.03
CA ASN A 208 6.77 11.89 3.44
C ASN A 208 5.65 12.54 4.30
N PRO A 209 5.74 13.83 4.70
CA PRO A 209 4.74 14.48 5.56
C PRO A 209 3.32 14.44 4.96
N GLU A 210 3.18 14.38 3.64
CA GLU A 210 1.89 14.22 2.94
C GLU A 210 1.18 12.89 3.28
N SER A 211 1.91 11.85 3.71
CA SER A 211 1.32 10.58 4.18
C SER A 211 0.55 10.70 5.51
N PHE A 212 0.73 11.82 6.23
CA PHE A 212 -0.04 12.16 7.43
C PHE A 212 -1.13 13.21 7.13
N GLY A 213 -1.21 13.71 5.90
CA GLY A 213 -2.28 14.60 5.44
C GLY A 213 -3.57 13.84 5.15
N ARG A 214 -4.72 14.42 5.50
CA ARG A 214 -6.02 13.92 5.03
C ARG A 214 -6.16 14.27 3.54
N VAL A 215 -6.35 13.26 2.69
CA VAL A 215 -6.57 13.48 1.25
C VAL A 215 -8.01 13.96 1.02
N THR A 216 -8.16 15.20 0.57
CA THR A 216 -9.44 15.79 0.18
C THR A 216 -10.02 15.04 -1.02
N MET A 217 -11.27 14.56 -0.91
CA MET A 217 -11.95 13.89 -2.02
C MET A 217 -12.29 14.89 -3.14
N LEU A 218 -12.20 14.46 -4.39
CA LEU A 218 -12.41 15.31 -5.57
C LEU A 218 -13.90 15.68 -5.73
N TYR A 219 -14.24 16.95 -5.58
CA TYR A 219 -15.58 17.48 -5.89
C TYR A 219 -15.49 18.65 -6.86
N ILE A 220 -16.52 18.84 -7.69
CA ILE A 220 -16.68 20.01 -8.56
C ILE A 220 -18.04 20.68 -8.32
N ASP A 221 -18.11 21.99 -8.51
CA ASP A 221 -19.39 22.69 -8.65
C ASP A 221 -20.01 22.39 -10.02
N ALA A 222 -21.26 21.93 -10.00
CA ALA A 222 -22.08 21.71 -11.17
C ALA A 222 -23.51 22.23 -10.92
N GLU A 223 -24.32 22.28 -11.97
CA GLU A 223 -25.70 22.75 -11.90
C GLU A 223 -26.59 21.91 -12.80
N VAL A 224 -27.64 21.33 -12.22
CA VAL A 224 -28.62 20.49 -12.93
C VAL A 224 -29.95 21.22 -12.98
N ASN A 225 -30.40 21.54 -14.19
CA ASN A 225 -31.70 22.18 -14.44
C ASN A 225 -31.93 23.48 -13.61
N GLY A 226 -30.89 24.32 -13.48
CA GLY A 226 -30.95 25.59 -12.76
C GLY A 226 -30.63 25.52 -11.25
N ARG A 227 -30.35 24.33 -10.70
CA ARG A 227 -30.02 24.15 -9.28
C ARG A 227 -28.56 23.71 -9.10
N PRO A 228 -27.74 24.42 -8.29
CA PRO A 228 -26.37 24.03 -8.03
C PRO A 228 -26.30 22.74 -7.19
N VAL A 229 -25.36 21.87 -7.52
CA VAL A 229 -25.10 20.55 -6.90
C VAL A 229 -23.60 20.30 -6.91
N LYS A 230 -23.06 19.79 -5.80
CA LYS A 230 -21.64 19.40 -5.72
C LYS A 230 -21.50 17.97 -6.21
N ALA A 231 -20.82 17.78 -7.33
CA ALA A 231 -20.60 16.46 -7.91
C ALA A 231 -19.29 15.87 -7.38
N PHE A 232 -19.37 14.70 -6.74
CA PHE A 232 -18.22 13.88 -6.37
C PHE A 232 -17.64 13.23 -7.64
N VAL A 233 -16.34 13.37 -7.89
CA VAL A 233 -15.68 12.86 -9.10
C VAL A 233 -14.98 11.54 -8.78
N ASP A 234 -15.50 10.43 -9.30
CA ASP A 234 -15.02 9.09 -8.99
C ASP A 234 -14.76 8.28 -10.27
N SER A 235 -13.50 7.89 -10.47
CA SER A 235 -13.08 7.06 -11.62
C SER A 235 -13.17 5.54 -11.35
N GLY A 236 -13.36 5.12 -10.09
CA GLY A 236 -13.62 3.73 -9.71
C GLY A 236 -15.09 3.33 -9.92
N ALA A 237 -16.03 4.27 -9.78
CA ALA A 237 -17.44 4.04 -10.06
C ALA A 237 -17.70 3.83 -11.56
N GLN A 238 -18.24 2.66 -11.93
CA GLN A 238 -18.58 2.34 -13.32
C GLN A 238 -19.67 3.25 -13.93
N ALA A 239 -20.58 3.80 -13.10
CA ALA A 239 -21.75 4.53 -13.55
C ALA A 239 -21.98 5.81 -12.74
N THR A 240 -22.44 6.86 -13.41
CA THR A 240 -22.86 8.12 -12.79
C THR A 240 -24.18 7.94 -12.05
N ILE A 241 -24.21 8.32 -10.77
CA ILE A 241 -25.30 8.07 -9.82
C ILE A 241 -25.79 9.41 -9.26
N MET A 242 -27.10 9.53 -9.01
CA MET A 242 -27.70 10.68 -8.32
C MET A 242 -28.69 10.20 -7.26
N SER A 243 -28.73 10.89 -6.11
CA SER A 243 -29.69 10.62 -5.04
C SER A 243 -31.14 10.96 -5.48
N PRO A 244 -32.17 10.29 -4.93
CA PRO A 244 -33.56 10.63 -5.24
C PRO A 244 -33.88 12.07 -4.85
N GLU A 245 -33.39 12.51 -3.68
CA GLU A 245 -33.55 13.84 -3.12
C GLU A 245 -32.97 14.93 -4.03
N CYS A 246 -31.79 14.69 -4.62
CA CYS A 246 -31.20 15.57 -5.62
C CYS A 246 -32.02 15.58 -6.93
N ALA A 247 -32.47 14.41 -7.40
CA ALA A 247 -33.26 14.30 -8.64
C ALA A 247 -34.64 14.98 -8.55
N GLU A 248 -35.28 14.91 -7.37
CA GLU A 248 -36.51 15.64 -7.05
C GLU A 248 -36.26 17.14 -6.96
N ALA A 249 -35.28 17.57 -6.17
CA ALA A 249 -35.01 18.98 -5.94
C ALA A 249 -34.49 19.72 -7.20
N CYS A 250 -33.81 19.01 -8.11
CA CYS A 250 -33.47 19.52 -9.45
C CYS A 250 -34.64 19.44 -10.46
N GLY A 251 -35.81 18.91 -10.09
CA GLY A 251 -36.99 18.83 -10.95
C GLY A 251 -36.86 17.87 -12.15
N ILE A 252 -35.90 16.93 -12.09
CA ILE A 252 -35.64 15.94 -13.16
C ILE A 252 -36.27 14.57 -12.88
N MET A 253 -36.91 14.37 -11.72
CA MET A 253 -37.63 13.12 -11.38
C MET A 253 -38.64 12.67 -12.45
N ARG A 254 -39.23 13.63 -13.18
CA ARG A 254 -40.10 13.40 -14.36
C ARG A 254 -39.42 12.76 -15.59
N LEU A 255 -38.09 12.63 -15.58
CA LEU A 255 -37.27 12.05 -16.65
C LEU A 255 -36.74 10.65 -16.29
N VAL A 256 -37.12 10.11 -15.13
CA VAL A 256 -36.64 8.83 -14.62
C VAL A 256 -37.42 7.68 -15.25
N ASP A 257 -36.72 6.87 -16.05
CA ASP A 257 -37.28 5.67 -16.66
C ASP A 257 -37.25 4.50 -15.66
N THR A 258 -38.40 4.22 -15.05
CA THR A 258 -38.59 3.16 -14.05
C THR A 258 -38.46 1.75 -14.62
N ARG A 259 -38.38 1.58 -15.95
CA ARG A 259 -38.06 0.27 -16.58
C ARG A 259 -36.61 -0.16 -16.31
N PHE A 260 -35.77 0.78 -15.86
CA PHE A 260 -34.40 0.55 -15.41
C PHE A 260 -34.28 0.52 -13.87
N ALA A 261 -35.41 0.41 -13.16
CA ALA A 261 -35.41 0.14 -11.73
C ALA A 261 -34.87 -1.27 -11.42
N GLY A 262 -34.30 -1.46 -10.23
CA GLY A 262 -33.67 -2.72 -9.86
C GLY A 262 -32.92 -2.64 -8.53
N ILE A 263 -31.99 -3.57 -8.33
CA ILE A 263 -31.15 -3.64 -7.13
C ILE A 263 -29.70 -3.67 -7.59
N ALA A 264 -28.95 -2.62 -7.27
CA ALA A 264 -27.50 -2.62 -7.39
C ALA A 264 -26.92 -3.55 -6.32
N ARG A 265 -26.04 -4.47 -6.76
CA ARG A 265 -25.19 -5.29 -5.89
C ARG A 265 -23.74 -4.91 -6.14
N GLY A 266 -23.07 -4.44 -5.11
CA GLY A 266 -21.68 -4.00 -5.14
C GLY A 266 -21.11 -4.02 -3.72
N VAL A 267 -20.54 -2.90 -3.26
CA VAL A 267 -20.10 -2.69 -1.86
C VAL A 267 -21.28 -2.50 -0.89
N GLY A 268 -22.39 -3.20 -1.14
CA GLY A 268 -23.69 -3.01 -0.51
C GLY A 268 -24.85 -3.44 -1.41
N VAL A 269 -26.07 -3.32 -0.89
CA VAL A 269 -27.33 -3.57 -1.61
C VAL A 269 -28.12 -2.26 -1.65
N ALA A 270 -28.24 -1.66 -2.83
CA ALA A 270 -28.87 -0.36 -3.03
C ALA A 270 -29.99 -0.44 -4.08
N LYS A 271 -31.08 0.30 -3.87
CA LYS A 271 -32.28 0.22 -4.71
C LYS A 271 -32.24 1.29 -5.81
N ILE A 272 -32.21 0.85 -7.06
CA ILE A 272 -32.27 1.73 -8.23
C ILE A 272 -33.75 2.04 -8.49
N LEU A 273 -34.13 3.31 -8.46
CA LEU A 273 -35.47 3.80 -8.79
C LEU A 273 -35.71 3.88 -10.30
N GLY A 274 -34.65 4.07 -11.08
CA GLY A 274 -34.68 4.12 -12.54
C GLY A 274 -33.47 4.84 -13.11
N ARG A 275 -33.52 5.15 -14.41
CA ARG A 275 -32.44 5.86 -15.11
C ARG A 275 -32.94 7.09 -15.86
N VAL A 276 -32.24 8.22 -15.72
CA VAL A 276 -32.37 9.37 -16.61
C VAL A 276 -31.41 9.17 -17.78
N HIS A 277 -31.94 8.96 -18.99
CA HIS A 277 -31.12 8.64 -20.17
C HIS A 277 -30.28 9.81 -20.68
N SER A 278 -30.82 11.03 -20.58
CA SER A 278 -30.14 12.26 -20.96
C SER A 278 -30.76 13.46 -20.24
N ALA A 279 -29.96 14.17 -19.46
CA ALA A 279 -30.27 15.51 -18.97
C ALA A 279 -29.01 16.39 -19.06
N GLN A 280 -29.21 17.71 -19.15
CA GLN A 280 -28.10 18.66 -19.21
C GLN A 280 -27.61 19.01 -17.80
N ILE A 281 -26.30 18.93 -17.62
CA ILE A 281 -25.58 19.45 -16.45
C ILE A 281 -24.65 20.56 -16.92
N ARG A 282 -24.72 21.73 -16.30
CA ARG A 282 -23.78 22.83 -16.48
C ARG A 282 -22.62 22.63 -15.51
N VAL A 283 -21.39 22.84 -15.98
CA VAL A 283 -20.17 22.69 -15.18
C VAL A 283 -19.24 23.86 -15.47
N GLY A 284 -18.58 24.40 -14.44
CA GLY A 284 -17.84 25.65 -14.58
C GLY A 284 -18.76 26.83 -14.95
N LYS A 285 -18.38 27.64 -15.94
CA LYS A 285 -19.14 28.85 -16.33
C LYS A 285 -20.25 28.53 -17.34
N ASP A 286 -19.86 28.02 -18.52
CA ASP A 286 -20.74 27.97 -19.70
C ASP A 286 -20.73 26.59 -20.41
N LEU A 287 -20.10 25.57 -19.81
CA LEU A 287 -20.02 24.23 -20.41
C LEU A 287 -21.25 23.39 -20.01
N TYR A 288 -22.05 23.00 -21.00
CA TYR A 288 -23.21 22.13 -20.84
C TYR A 288 -22.90 20.72 -21.37
N LEU A 289 -23.03 19.70 -20.51
CA LEU A 289 -22.80 18.30 -20.82
C LEU A 289 -24.11 17.51 -20.82
N ALA A 290 -24.27 16.58 -21.75
CA ALA A 290 -25.44 15.70 -21.85
C ALA A 290 -25.15 14.36 -21.16
N CYS A 291 -25.53 14.24 -19.89
CA CYS A 291 -25.20 13.12 -19.03
C CYS A 291 -26.40 12.18 -18.78
N SER A 292 -26.12 10.92 -18.45
CA SER A 292 -27.13 9.96 -17.98
C SER A 292 -26.91 9.68 -16.50
N PHE A 293 -27.99 9.62 -15.71
CA PHE A 293 -27.93 9.43 -14.26
C PHE A 293 -28.69 8.17 -13.86
N THR A 294 -28.06 7.31 -13.05
CA THR A 294 -28.74 6.21 -12.37
C THR A 294 -29.28 6.73 -11.04
N ILE A 295 -30.61 6.72 -10.85
CA ILE A 295 -31.22 7.23 -9.63
C ILE A 295 -31.31 6.10 -8.62
N MET A 296 -30.62 6.23 -7.49
CA MET A 296 -30.41 5.13 -6.55
C MET A 296 -30.49 5.59 -5.09
N GLU A 297 -31.22 4.85 -4.27
CA GLU A 297 -31.27 5.01 -2.82
C GLU A 297 -29.93 4.62 -2.19
N GLY A 298 -29.24 5.58 -1.57
CA GLY A 298 -27.95 5.41 -0.92
C GLY A 298 -27.59 6.62 -0.03
N LYS A 299 -26.67 6.43 0.91
CA LYS A 299 -26.22 7.49 1.84
C LYS A 299 -24.84 8.01 1.43
N GLY A 300 -24.64 9.33 1.47
CA GLY A 300 -23.32 9.98 1.42
C GLY A 300 -23.18 11.11 0.39
N VAL A 301 -23.74 10.96 -0.81
CA VAL A 301 -23.52 11.89 -1.94
C VAL A 301 -24.79 12.14 -2.77
N ASP A 302 -25.03 13.42 -3.10
CA ASP A 302 -26.12 13.86 -3.98
C ASP A 302 -25.92 13.45 -5.44
N LEU A 303 -24.69 13.61 -5.93
CA LEU A 303 -24.32 13.35 -7.31
C LEU A 303 -22.89 12.81 -7.35
N LEU A 304 -22.72 11.63 -7.92
CA LEU A 304 -21.45 10.99 -8.21
C LEU A 304 -21.26 10.96 -9.73
N PHE A 305 -20.22 11.63 -10.21
CA PHE A 305 -19.80 11.71 -11.61
C PHE A 305 -18.80 10.59 -11.92
N GLY A 306 -19.32 9.53 -12.53
CA GLY A 306 -18.63 8.25 -12.68
C GLY A 306 -17.81 8.12 -13.97
N LEU A 307 -17.12 6.99 -14.08
CA LEU A 307 -16.23 6.66 -15.21
C LEU A 307 -16.95 6.64 -16.57
N ASP A 308 -18.26 6.37 -16.60
CA ASP A 308 -19.07 6.41 -17.82
C ASP A 308 -19.15 7.82 -18.42
N MET A 309 -19.44 8.84 -17.62
CA MET A 309 -19.53 10.23 -18.08
C MET A 309 -18.15 10.88 -18.22
N LEU A 310 -17.19 10.53 -17.36
CA LEU A 310 -15.78 10.91 -17.52
C LEU A 310 -15.23 10.46 -18.89
N LYS A 311 -15.41 9.17 -19.25
CA LYS A 311 -15.00 8.66 -20.57
C LYS A 311 -15.81 9.26 -21.72
N ARG A 312 -17.14 9.42 -21.56
CA ARG A 312 -18.02 9.99 -22.60
C ARG A 312 -17.62 11.41 -23.00
N HIS A 313 -17.16 12.23 -22.05
CA HIS A 313 -16.76 13.61 -22.29
C HIS A 313 -15.23 13.81 -22.35
N GLN A 314 -14.48 12.71 -22.51
CA GLN A 314 -13.00 12.70 -22.60
C GLN A 314 -12.32 13.53 -21.50
N ALA A 315 -12.85 13.42 -20.28
CA ALA A 315 -12.40 14.21 -19.14
C ALA A 315 -10.99 13.81 -18.68
N CYS A 316 -10.16 14.80 -18.34
CA CYS A 316 -8.86 14.61 -17.72
C CYS A 316 -8.89 15.11 -16.28
N ILE A 317 -8.49 14.27 -15.32
CA ILE A 317 -8.34 14.63 -13.91
C ILE A 317 -6.91 15.14 -13.74
N ASP A 318 -6.70 16.46 -13.80
CA ASP A 318 -5.38 17.09 -13.68
C ASP A 318 -5.10 17.45 -12.21
N LEU A 319 -4.60 16.46 -11.47
CA LEU A 319 -4.20 16.61 -10.07
C LEU A 319 -3.00 17.56 -9.88
N LYS A 320 -2.28 17.92 -10.96
CA LYS A 320 -1.17 18.88 -10.90
C LYS A 320 -1.66 20.33 -10.97
N LYS A 321 -2.84 20.57 -11.55
CA LYS A 321 -3.53 21.87 -11.57
C LYS A 321 -4.67 21.99 -10.56
N ASP A 322 -5.03 20.91 -9.88
CA ASP A 322 -6.23 20.81 -9.06
C ASP A 322 -7.52 21.10 -9.86
N CYS A 323 -7.63 20.54 -11.08
CA CYS A 323 -8.81 20.73 -11.93
C CYS A 323 -9.22 19.52 -12.76
N LEU A 324 -10.52 19.43 -13.04
CA LEU A 324 -11.10 18.55 -14.04
C LEU A 324 -11.15 19.29 -15.38
N VAL A 325 -10.51 18.76 -16.41
CA VAL A 325 -10.51 19.35 -17.75
C VAL A 325 -11.49 18.60 -18.65
N ILE A 326 -12.50 19.29 -19.18
CA ILE A 326 -13.51 18.73 -20.10
C ILE A 326 -13.63 19.64 -21.33
N ASN A 327 -13.50 19.07 -22.53
CA ASN A 327 -13.55 19.82 -23.80
C ASN A 327 -12.59 21.05 -23.84
N GLY A 328 -11.46 20.98 -23.14
CA GLY A 328 -10.50 22.09 -23.00
C GLY A 328 -10.91 23.19 -21.99
N THR A 329 -12.05 23.04 -21.30
CA THR A 329 -12.44 23.91 -20.17
C THR A 329 -11.88 23.33 -18.87
N GLU A 330 -11.14 24.13 -18.12
CA GLU A 330 -10.62 23.77 -16.79
C GLU A 330 -11.66 24.10 -15.70
N ILE A 331 -11.99 23.12 -14.85
CA ILE A 331 -12.96 23.22 -13.75
C ILE A 331 -12.22 22.91 -12.45
N ARG A 332 -11.97 23.92 -11.61
CA ARG A 332 -11.27 23.74 -10.31
C ARG A 332 -12.02 22.74 -9.41
N PHE A 333 -11.30 21.89 -8.70
CA PHE A 333 -11.87 21.10 -7.61
C PHE A 333 -12.23 21.98 -6.39
N LEU A 334 -13.11 21.49 -5.54
CA LEU A 334 -13.51 22.16 -4.29
C LEU A 334 -12.50 21.88 -3.18
N SER A 335 -12.14 22.94 -2.43
CA SER A 335 -11.30 22.80 -1.24
C SER A 335 -12.07 22.15 -0.08
N GLU A 336 -11.33 21.62 0.91
CA GLU A 336 -11.89 20.96 2.10
C GLU A 336 -13.01 21.79 2.78
N HIS A 337 -12.80 23.11 2.94
CA HIS A 337 -13.83 23.99 3.52
C HIS A 337 -15.13 24.01 2.69
N GLU A 338 -15.01 23.92 1.36
CA GLU A 338 -16.12 23.98 0.40
C GLU A 338 -16.87 22.64 0.25
N LEU A 339 -16.37 21.52 0.79
CA LEU A 339 -17.04 20.22 0.72
C LEU A 339 -18.39 20.18 1.46
N PRO A 340 -19.36 19.35 1.01
CA PRO A 340 -20.61 19.12 1.76
C PRO A 340 -20.34 18.41 3.09
N THR A 341 -21.19 18.61 4.10
CA THR A 341 -21.00 18.04 5.44
C THR A 341 -20.94 16.52 5.46
N SER A 342 -21.72 15.82 4.62
CA SER A 342 -21.67 14.35 4.50
C SER A 342 -20.32 13.82 4.00
N ALA A 343 -19.58 14.61 3.22
CA ALA A 343 -18.23 14.26 2.78
C ALA A 343 -17.19 14.44 3.88
N LYS A 344 -17.42 15.40 4.80
CA LYS A 344 -16.57 15.64 5.98
C LYS A 344 -16.82 14.57 7.04
N GLU A 345 -18.10 14.25 7.28
CA GLU A 345 -18.54 13.20 8.22
C GLU A 345 -18.01 11.82 7.79
N ASN A 346 -18.06 11.47 6.49
CA ASN A 346 -17.42 10.26 5.96
C ASN A 346 -15.87 10.26 6.02
N GLN A 347 -15.22 11.39 6.32
CA GLN A 347 -13.77 11.48 6.58
C GLN A 347 -13.44 11.50 8.09
N GLU A 348 -14.43 11.72 8.94
CA GLU A 348 -14.32 11.61 10.40
C GLU A 348 -14.65 10.18 10.83
N LEU A 349 -13.71 9.25 10.58
CA LEU A 349 -13.68 7.93 11.22
C LEU A 349 -14.01 8.08 12.70
N THR A 350 -15.11 7.46 13.14
CA THR A 350 -15.52 7.60 14.54
C THR A 350 -14.50 6.91 15.45
N PRO A 351 -14.30 7.39 16.70
CA PRO A 351 -13.45 6.69 17.67
C PRO A 351 -13.89 5.23 17.93
N GLU A 352 -15.18 4.93 17.71
CA GLU A 352 -15.75 3.59 17.84
C GLU A 352 -15.32 2.67 16.69
N GLU A 353 -15.26 3.17 15.45
CA GLU A 353 -14.76 2.42 14.29
C GLU A 353 -13.25 2.16 14.39
N MET A 354 -12.45 3.17 14.79
CA MET A 354 -11.01 2.97 15.02
C MET A 354 -10.74 1.92 16.11
N ALA A 355 -11.58 1.85 17.15
CA ALA A 355 -11.48 0.83 18.21
C ALA A 355 -11.82 -0.59 17.72
N SER A 356 -12.55 -0.74 16.61
CA SER A 356 -12.90 -2.05 16.04
C SER A 356 -11.74 -2.68 15.24
N ILE A 357 -10.97 -1.86 14.52
CA ILE A 357 -9.87 -2.31 13.64
C ILE A 357 -8.74 -2.95 14.46
N GLY A 358 -8.49 -2.46 15.68
CA GLY A 358 -7.48 -3.00 16.61
C GLY A 358 -7.78 -4.36 17.23
N LYS A 359 -8.87 -5.07 16.84
CA LYS A 359 -9.30 -6.34 17.45
C LYS A 359 -9.65 -7.44 16.43
N THR A 360 -8.72 -7.79 15.55
CA THR A 360 -8.84 -8.95 14.64
C THR A 360 -7.61 -9.85 14.65
N ALA A 361 -7.35 -10.50 15.80
CA ALA A 361 -6.25 -11.45 15.97
C ALA A 361 -6.57 -12.63 16.92
N ASP A 362 -7.78 -13.20 16.83
CA ASP A 362 -8.15 -14.46 17.51
C ASP A 362 -9.17 -15.25 16.65
N PRO A 363 -8.87 -16.49 16.21
CA PRO A 363 -9.71 -17.22 15.26
C PRO A 363 -10.53 -18.35 15.91
N GLN A 364 -11.60 -18.05 16.67
CA GLN A 364 -12.55 -19.11 17.08
C GLN A 364 -13.98 -18.65 17.41
N ALA A 365 -14.91 -19.61 17.29
CA ALA A 365 -16.30 -19.64 17.76
C ALA A 365 -17.31 -18.62 17.15
N SER A 366 -18.17 -19.13 16.26
CA SER A 366 -19.40 -18.48 15.83
C SER A 366 -20.51 -18.55 16.90
N SER A 367 -21.15 -17.43 17.22
CA SER A 367 -22.50 -17.42 17.83
C SER A 367 -23.29 -16.17 17.46
N SER A 368 -24.55 -16.36 17.06
CA SER A 368 -25.48 -15.31 16.62
C SER A 368 -26.11 -14.50 17.77
N SER A 369 -26.28 -13.19 17.60
CA SER A 369 -27.16 -12.37 18.46
C SER A 369 -27.97 -11.34 17.65
N SER A 370 -29.09 -11.77 17.08
CA SER A 370 -30.05 -10.88 16.41
C SER A 370 -30.97 -10.18 17.42
N SER A 371 -30.91 -8.85 17.53
CA SER A 371 -31.82 -8.07 18.36
C SER A 371 -33.14 -7.77 17.64
N SER A 372 -34.26 -8.29 18.17
CA SER A 372 -35.59 -8.16 17.60
C SER A 372 -36.31 -6.86 17.96
N SER A 373 -37.09 -6.31 17.02
CA SER A 373 -38.27 -5.47 17.32
C SER A 373 -39.47 -6.01 16.54
N SER A 374 -40.65 -6.01 17.15
CA SER A 374 -41.76 -6.88 16.73
C SER A 374 -43.10 -6.16 16.57
N SER A 375 -43.77 -6.41 15.45
CA SER A 375 -45.24 -6.29 15.34
C SER A 375 -45.78 -7.25 14.27
N ALA A 376 -46.92 -7.88 14.56
CA ALA A 376 -47.68 -8.74 13.66
C ALA A 376 -49.16 -8.29 13.71
N PRO A 377 -50.05 -8.75 12.80
CA PRO A 377 -50.68 -10.06 13.05
C PRO A 377 -51.09 -10.90 11.82
N ALA A 378 -51.29 -12.20 12.08
CA ALA A 378 -52.28 -13.13 11.50
C ALA A 378 -52.45 -13.30 9.97
N ALA A 379 -52.25 -14.54 9.51
CA ALA A 379 -52.92 -15.12 8.33
C ALA A 379 -54.31 -15.71 8.73
N PRO A 380 -55.11 -16.20 7.77
CA PRO A 380 -55.27 -17.66 7.72
C PRO A 380 -55.47 -18.31 6.32
N THR A 381 -55.03 -19.57 6.21
CA THR A 381 -55.55 -20.71 5.39
C THR A 381 -56.12 -20.50 3.97
N ALA A 382 -55.54 -21.23 3.00
CA ALA A 382 -56.24 -21.70 1.79
C ALA A 382 -57.12 -22.95 2.07
N PRO A 383 -58.05 -23.33 1.17
CA PRO A 383 -57.75 -24.52 0.34
C PRO A 383 -58.34 -24.57 -1.11
N ALA A 384 -57.58 -25.23 -1.99
CA ALA A 384 -57.95 -26.17 -3.07
C ALA A 384 -59.16 -25.98 -4.05
N ALA A 385 -58.80 -26.08 -5.36
CA ALA A 385 -59.43 -26.90 -6.43
C ALA A 385 -60.64 -26.42 -7.28
N SER A 386 -60.80 -27.08 -8.43
CA SER A 386 -61.79 -26.91 -9.55
C SER A 386 -61.41 -25.83 -10.60
N ALA A 387 -61.24 -26.02 -11.93
CA ALA A 387 -61.46 -27.10 -12.93
C ALA A 387 -62.70 -26.97 -13.87
N ALA A 388 -62.52 -26.27 -15.00
CA ALA A 388 -63.27 -26.32 -16.29
C ALA A 388 -62.48 -25.43 -17.31
N SER A 389 -62.28 -25.67 -18.62
CA SER A 389 -63.02 -26.32 -19.73
C SER A 389 -64.26 -25.55 -20.22
N ALA A 390 -64.46 -25.20 -21.50
CA ALA A 390 -63.64 -25.30 -22.73
C ALA A 390 -64.01 -24.10 -23.69
N THR A 391 -64.06 -24.07 -25.05
CA THR A 391 -64.03 -25.08 -26.13
C THR A 391 -63.80 -24.44 -27.53
N SER A 392 -62.83 -24.93 -28.33
CA SER A 392 -62.85 -25.00 -29.84
C SER A 392 -62.90 -23.70 -30.71
N ALA A 393 -62.53 -23.66 -32.01
CA ALA A 393 -62.33 -24.73 -33.00
C ALA A 393 -61.41 -24.36 -34.22
N THR A 394 -60.70 -25.37 -34.78
CA THR A 394 -60.38 -25.67 -36.22
C THR A 394 -59.80 -24.62 -37.21
N ALA A 395 -58.99 -24.90 -38.26
CA ALA A 395 -58.10 -26.00 -38.73
C ALA A 395 -57.38 -25.50 -40.05
N ALA A 396 -56.63 -26.19 -40.95
CA ALA A 396 -56.21 -27.60 -41.14
C ALA A 396 -54.98 -27.74 -42.11
N ALA A 397 -54.21 -28.84 -41.98
CA ALA A 397 -53.53 -29.70 -42.99
C ALA A 397 -52.44 -29.24 -44.02
N VAL A 398 -51.44 -30.15 -44.16
CA VAL A 398 -50.23 -30.31 -45.04
C VAL A 398 -50.54 -30.68 -46.52
N PRO A 399 -49.59 -30.84 -47.52
CA PRO A 399 -48.18 -31.30 -47.45
C PRO A 399 -47.12 -30.63 -48.41
N ALA A 400 -45.93 -31.23 -48.52
CA ALA A 400 -44.76 -30.80 -49.34
C ALA A 400 -44.22 -31.90 -50.30
N PRO A 401 -43.27 -31.58 -51.21
CA PRO A 401 -42.17 -32.52 -51.55
C PRO A 401 -40.77 -31.88 -51.73
N ALA A 402 -39.79 -32.64 -52.25
CA ALA A 402 -38.33 -32.49 -52.06
C ALA A 402 -37.49 -32.25 -53.36
N PRO A 403 -36.13 -32.04 -53.30
CA PRO A 403 -35.29 -31.56 -54.42
C PRO A 403 -34.41 -32.65 -55.11
N ALA A 404 -33.51 -32.23 -56.03
CA ALA A 404 -32.56 -33.08 -56.76
C ALA A 404 -31.14 -32.46 -56.87
N ALA A 405 -30.12 -33.29 -57.19
CA ALA A 405 -28.67 -32.99 -57.18
C ALA A 405 -28.09 -32.73 -58.60
N PRO A 406 -26.77 -32.85 -58.99
CA PRO A 406 -25.71 -33.79 -58.53
C PRO A 406 -24.25 -33.26 -58.40
N THR A 407 -23.33 -34.09 -57.85
CA THR A 407 -21.92 -34.22 -58.34
C THR A 407 -21.20 -35.50 -57.85
N THR A 408 -20.83 -36.37 -58.80
CA THR A 408 -19.67 -37.30 -58.91
C THR A 408 -19.08 -38.09 -57.71
N ASN A 409 -18.90 -39.41 -57.90
CA ASN A 409 -18.17 -40.37 -57.05
C ASN A 409 -16.71 -40.66 -57.51
N SER A 410 -15.86 -41.17 -56.61
CA SER A 410 -15.01 -42.36 -56.85
C SER A 410 -14.57 -43.01 -55.51
N THR A 411 -14.91 -44.26 -55.16
CA THR A 411 -14.34 -45.61 -55.49
C THR A 411 -13.22 -46.08 -54.52
N THR A 412 -13.10 -47.40 -54.25
CA THR A 412 -12.60 -47.95 -52.96
C THR A 412 -11.43 -49.02 -53.07
N PRO A 413 -11.15 -50.01 -52.17
CA PRO A 413 -9.78 -50.40 -51.74
C PRO A 413 -9.36 -51.85 -52.11
N PRO A 414 -8.21 -52.41 -51.64
CA PRO A 414 -8.26 -53.29 -50.43
C PRO A 414 -6.92 -53.52 -49.62
N SER A 415 -7.03 -54.19 -48.44
CA SER A 415 -6.05 -55.12 -47.80
C SER A 415 -4.66 -54.63 -47.27
N ALA A 416 -3.99 -55.27 -46.28
CA ALA A 416 -4.37 -56.15 -45.15
C ALA A 416 -3.15 -56.44 -44.20
N SER A 417 -3.40 -56.94 -42.97
CA SER A 417 -2.43 -57.50 -41.96
C SER A 417 -1.41 -56.52 -41.31
N SER A 418 -0.93 -56.68 -40.05
CA SER A 418 -1.22 -57.62 -38.93
C SER A 418 -0.88 -57.01 -37.55
N GLN A 419 -1.45 -57.55 -36.46
CA GLN A 419 -1.12 -57.23 -35.04
C GLN A 419 0.28 -57.74 -34.61
N PRO A 420 0.81 -57.28 -33.46
CA PRO A 420 0.58 -57.99 -32.18
C PRO A 420 -0.21 -57.20 -31.11
N ALA A 421 -0.77 -57.93 -30.13
CA ALA A 421 -1.24 -57.40 -28.84
C ALA A 421 -0.09 -57.45 -27.81
N THR A 422 -0.15 -56.97 -26.56
CA THR A 422 -1.28 -56.57 -25.67
C THR A 422 -0.88 -55.26 -24.91
N ALA A 423 -1.49 -54.72 -23.85
CA ALA A 423 -2.39 -55.22 -22.79
C ALA A 423 -3.58 -54.24 -22.53
N PRO A 424 -4.12 -53.95 -21.31
CA PRO A 424 -5.51 -53.46 -21.19
C PRO A 424 -5.68 -51.96 -20.85
N SER A 425 -6.90 -51.48 -21.10
CA SER A 425 -7.34 -50.09 -20.89
C SER A 425 -7.55 -49.72 -19.42
N GLY A 426 -7.08 -48.53 -19.02
CA GLY A 426 -7.66 -47.78 -17.92
C GLY A 426 -8.67 -46.77 -18.46
N THR A 427 -9.97 -47.03 -18.30
CA THR A 427 -11.03 -46.07 -18.65
C THR A 427 -11.03 -44.91 -17.66
N SER A 428 -10.78 -43.68 -18.10
CA SER A 428 -10.85 -42.51 -17.23
C SER A 428 -12.28 -42.24 -16.79
N THR A 429 -12.49 -42.11 -15.47
CA THR A 429 -13.79 -41.81 -14.83
C THR A 429 -14.34 -40.43 -15.19
N TYR A 430 -13.49 -39.54 -15.71
CA TYR A 430 -13.76 -38.13 -15.95
C TYR A 430 -13.75 -37.77 -17.44
N PRO A 431 -14.46 -36.70 -17.88
CA PRO A 431 -14.47 -36.25 -19.26
C PRO A 431 -13.05 -35.91 -19.77
N GLU A 432 -12.74 -36.28 -21.02
CA GLU A 432 -11.42 -35.97 -21.59
C GLU A 432 -11.16 -34.47 -21.71
N ASP A 433 -12.20 -33.64 -21.86
CA ASP A 433 -12.07 -32.18 -21.93
C ASP A 433 -11.47 -31.59 -20.65
N HIS A 434 -11.87 -32.11 -19.48
CA HIS A 434 -11.31 -31.70 -18.18
C HIS A 434 -9.84 -32.13 -18.07
N ILE A 435 -9.54 -33.36 -18.52
CA ILE A 435 -8.18 -33.91 -18.49
C ILE A 435 -7.25 -33.11 -19.42
N GLN A 436 -7.70 -32.76 -20.63
CA GLN A 436 -6.94 -31.93 -21.58
C GLN A 436 -6.73 -30.51 -21.05
N SER A 437 -7.75 -29.90 -20.43
CA SER A 437 -7.67 -28.56 -19.84
C SER A 437 -6.63 -28.49 -18.70
N LEU A 438 -6.57 -29.51 -17.85
CA LEU A 438 -5.58 -29.60 -16.77
C LEU A 438 -4.19 -30.03 -17.25
N MET A 439 -4.08 -30.83 -18.32
CA MET A 439 -2.79 -31.09 -18.97
C MET A 439 -2.18 -29.84 -19.62
N ALA A 440 -3.00 -28.84 -20.00
CA ALA A 440 -2.51 -27.56 -20.53
C ALA A 440 -1.74 -26.71 -19.50
N LEU A 441 -1.90 -27.00 -18.19
CA LEU A 441 -1.08 -26.42 -17.12
C LEU A 441 0.32 -27.08 -17.00
N GLY A 442 0.63 -28.09 -17.82
CA GLY A 442 1.93 -28.78 -17.87
C GLY A 442 2.00 -30.09 -17.09
N ALA A 443 0.93 -30.48 -16.39
CA ALA A 443 0.86 -31.72 -15.63
C ALA A 443 0.71 -32.98 -16.52
N SER A 444 1.30 -34.11 -16.11
CA SER A 444 1.11 -35.38 -16.82
C SER A 444 -0.31 -35.93 -16.62
N ARG A 445 -0.82 -36.70 -17.60
CA ARG A 445 -2.18 -37.28 -17.54
C ARG A 445 -2.43 -38.11 -16.26
N SER A 446 -1.40 -38.77 -15.73
CA SER A 446 -1.44 -39.48 -14.45
C SER A 446 -1.57 -38.57 -13.22
N GLN A 447 -0.89 -37.43 -13.21
CA GLN A 447 -1.04 -36.43 -12.14
C GLN A 447 -2.41 -35.75 -12.20
N VAL A 448 -2.88 -35.43 -13.42
CA VAL A 448 -4.21 -34.85 -13.64
C VAL A 448 -5.33 -35.76 -13.15
N ILE A 449 -5.26 -37.06 -13.43
CA ILE A 449 -6.27 -38.02 -12.93
C ILE A 449 -6.21 -38.11 -11.40
N ALA A 450 -5.01 -38.21 -10.80
CA ALA A 450 -4.86 -38.24 -9.33
C ALA A 450 -5.34 -36.93 -8.65
N ALA A 451 -5.15 -35.78 -9.29
CA ALA A 451 -5.67 -34.49 -8.82
C ALA A 451 -7.19 -34.41 -8.95
N LEU A 452 -7.79 -34.96 -10.01
CA LEU A 452 -9.25 -35.09 -10.15
C LEU A 452 -9.85 -36.08 -9.15
N ASP A 453 -9.19 -37.20 -8.87
CA ASP A 453 -9.59 -38.14 -7.82
C ASP A 453 -9.57 -37.45 -6.44
N ALA A 454 -8.50 -36.70 -6.13
CA ALA A 454 -8.37 -35.93 -4.87
C ALA A 454 -9.37 -34.76 -4.78
N ALA A 455 -9.68 -34.11 -5.90
CA ALA A 455 -10.70 -33.06 -6.02
C ALA A 455 -12.12 -33.59 -6.21
N ASN A 456 -12.34 -34.91 -6.11
CA ASN A 456 -13.65 -35.56 -6.25
C ASN A 456 -14.37 -35.23 -7.58
N GLY A 457 -13.60 -34.97 -8.65
CA GLY A 457 -14.06 -34.67 -10.00
C GLY A 457 -14.16 -33.18 -10.39
N ASP A 458 -13.89 -32.26 -9.47
CA ASP A 458 -13.90 -30.82 -9.75
C ASP A 458 -12.60 -30.36 -10.47
N PRO A 459 -12.68 -29.77 -11.69
CA PRO A 459 -11.49 -29.37 -12.43
C PRO A 459 -10.81 -28.11 -11.86
N ASP A 460 -11.57 -27.14 -11.33
CA ASP A 460 -11.00 -25.90 -10.82
C ASP A 460 -10.25 -26.15 -9.49
N PHE A 461 -10.79 -27.05 -8.66
CA PHE A 461 -10.10 -27.49 -7.45
C PHE A 461 -8.92 -28.44 -7.77
N ALA A 462 -9.02 -29.29 -8.80
CA ALA A 462 -7.90 -30.10 -9.26
C ALA A 462 -6.72 -29.26 -9.79
N ALA A 463 -6.99 -28.12 -10.45
CA ALA A 463 -5.95 -27.19 -10.87
C ALA A 463 -5.10 -26.67 -9.69
N SER A 464 -5.71 -26.47 -8.52
CA SER A 464 -5.02 -26.01 -7.30
C SER A 464 -4.07 -27.02 -6.66
N PHE A 465 -4.09 -28.28 -7.12
CA PHE A 465 -3.11 -29.32 -6.75
C PHE A 465 -2.00 -29.52 -7.80
N LEU A 466 -2.02 -28.76 -8.90
CA LEU A 466 -1.11 -28.90 -10.04
C LEU A 466 -0.24 -27.66 -10.29
N VAL A 467 -0.36 -26.65 -9.42
CA VAL A 467 0.41 -25.38 -9.40
C VAL A 467 1.16 -25.28 -8.07
#